data_AF-A0A537YPC2-F1
#
_entry.id   AF-A0A537YPC2-F1
#
_cell.length_a   1.000
_cell.length_b   1.000
_cell.length_c   1.000
_cell.angle_alpha   90.00
_cell.angle_beta   90.00
_cell.angle_gamma   90.00
#
_symmetry.space_group_name_H-M   'P 1'
#
loop_
_entity.id
_entity.type
_entity.pdbx_description
1 polymer ?
#
loop_
_entity_poly.entity_id
_entity_poly.type
_entity_poly.pdbx_seq_one_letter_code
_entity_poly.pdbx_strand_id
1 'polypeptide(L)'
;MGTSAALLLAIAAATPAVGAPALAPAELASDAQKPFLAPRWRPTDTDDPNRNAYSVPEAPRSPACSPHFCVHWVVQGLDAPNLSDRDGDGVPDFVETVLRVAERAHTVENEKLGWREPRSDGRRGGRRGKTDVYLSQIGGELFGYAAPDRGQATSEHRIPRRLHGYLVLDNDYSAFEFPGTKPLEDLRVTFAHEYNHILQFGYDAYQDPWFAEASATWMEDQVYNGINDYLRYVRRWVKLYETPLTANSIKEYGSAVWNQWLARRYGPEIVRKAWAGSIDAKPGGFSVASYERALRASGPSELSHDFTRFAAAVAEWRTGKGFRESRLYPDARRQGHLPLGDRPLTRMLNHTTFQLLRVRPRPGRAIVVHLEAPRGTAAGVALVGRLGSERHGRPKVRVAYSRGGGALTVRLSRPARFKRITAVVVNADARAGGFDVGNLDWNYLTDGLPFVVSGRVVR
;
A
#
# COMPACT_ATOMS: atom_id res chain seq x y z
N MET A 1 17.85 7.25 -10.12
CA MET A 1 16.62 6.60 -10.63
C MET A 1 15.61 6.63 -9.49
N GLY A 2 14.96 7.78 -9.31
CA GLY A 2 14.16 8.08 -8.12
C GLY A 2 13.02 7.09 -7.94
N THR A 3 12.62 6.93 -6.69
CA THR A 3 11.36 6.35 -6.27
C THR A 3 10.44 7.52 -5.94
N SER A 4 9.16 7.49 -6.30
CA SER A 4 8.16 8.33 -5.63
C SER A 4 8.21 7.95 -4.15
N ALA A 5 8.94 8.73 -3.36
CA ALA A 5 9.09 8.49 -1.94
C ALA A 5 8.18 9.50 -1.26
N ALA A 6 6.95 9.15 -0.92
CA ALA A 6 6.24 9.94 0.07
C ALA A 6 7.13 9.97 1.32
N LEU A 7 7.72 11.14 1.61
CA LEU A 7 8.72 11.29 2.64
C LEU A 7 8.03 11.31 4.01
N LEU A 8 7.80 10.13 4.58
CA LEU A 8 7.58 9.99 6.02
C LEU A 8 8.96 9.97 6.71
N LEU A 9 9.38 11.11 7.26
CA LEU A 9 10.52 11.18 8.17
C LEU A 9 10.24 10.37 9.44
N ALA A 10 10.85 9.19 9.56
CA ALA A 10 10.97 8.46 10.82
C ALA A 10 12.38 8.65 11.38
N ILE A 11 12.52 9.44 12.46
CA ILE A 11 13.75 9.50 13.26
C ILE A 11 13.72 8.32 14.24
N ALA A 12 14.58 7.33 14.03
CA ALA A 12 14.74 6.20 14.95
C ALA A 12 15.98 6.39 15.84
N ALA A 13 15.77 6.41 17.16
CA ALA A 13 16.82 6.12 18.14
C ALA A 13 16.22 5.18 19.19
N ALA A 14 16.62 3.91 19.16
CA ALA A 14 16.17 2.89 20.11
C ALA A 14 17.28 2.57 21.13
N THR A 15 16.90 2.49 22.41
CA THR A 15 17.53 1.63 23.41
C THR A 15 16.44 0.92 24.21
N PRO A 16 16.64 -0.33 24.68
CA PRO A 16 15.57 -1.15 25.23
C PRO A 16 15.42 -0.95 26.74
N ALA A 17 14.19 -0.96 27.24
CA ALA A 17 13.92 -1.25 28.64
C ALA A 17 12.67 -2.14 28.78
N VAL A 18 12.83 -3.18 29.59
CA VAL A 18 11.90 -4.26 29.88
C VAL A 18 10.90 -3.83 30.95
N GLY A 19 9.62 -4.20 30.77
CA GLY A 19 8.62 -4.19 31.86
C GLY A 19 7.19 -4.18 31.33
N ALA A 20 6.47 -5.29 31.46
CA ALA A 20 5.05 -5.38 31.17
C ALA A 20 4.21 -4.65 32.24
N PRO A 21 3.11 -3.98 31.85
CA PRO A 21 1.90 -4.07 32.67
C PRO A 21 0.58 -4.22 31.89
N ALA A 22 -0.45 -4.49 32.68
CA ALA A 22 -1.80 -4.94 32.37
C ALA A 22 -2.60 -4.14 31.33
N LEU A 23 -3.47 -4.88 30.63
CA LEU A 23 -4.44 -4.42 29.63
C LEU A 23 -5.48 -3.46 30.24
N ALA A 24 -5.45 -2.19 29.81
CA ALA A 24 -6.55 -1.25 29.95
C ALA A 24 -7.43 -1.29 28.67
N PRO A 25 -8.75 -0.99 28.77
CA PRO A 25 -9.64 -1.07 27.62
C PRO A 25 -9.30 0.01 26.58
N ALA A 26 -9.09 -0.43 25.34
CA ALA A 26 -8.77 0.42 24.21
C ALA A 26 -10.02 1.21 23.76
N GLU A 27 -10.19 2.42 24.29
CA GLU A 27 -11.11 3.43 23.75
C GLU A 27 -10.34 4.62 23.15
N LEU A 28 -10.88 5.09 22.02
CA LEU A 28 -10.42 6.19 21.17
C LEU A 28 -9.07 5.92 20.47
N ALA A 29 -8.91 6.43 19.24
CA ALA A 29 -7.56 6.60 18.71
C ALA A 29 -6.79 7.38 19.78
N SER A 30 -5.64 6.87 20.26
CA SER A 30 -4.85 7.64 21.21
C SER A 30 -4.58 9.00 20.56
N ASP A 31 -4.69 10.10 21.31
CA ASP A 31 -4.32 11.47 20.88
C ASP A 31 -2.86 11.59 20.39
N ALA A 32 -2.13 10.47 20.38
CA ALA A 32 -0.74 10.35 20.06
C ALA A 32 -0.43 9.84 18.64
N GLN A 33 -1.42 9.34 17.88
CA GLN A 33 -1.25 9.18 16.44
C GLN A 33 -1.22 10.57 15.79
N LYS A 34 -0.18 10.84 15.00
CA LYS A 34 -0.09 12.08 14.23
C LYS A 34 -0.76 11.89 12.87
N PRO A 35 -1.45 12.91 12.33
CA PRO A 35 -1.88 12.87 10.94
C PRO A 35 -0.66 12.79 10.02
N PHE A 36 -0.85 12.39 8.76
CA PHE A 36 0.20 12.37 7.73
C PHE A 36 1.19 13.54 7.88
N LEU A 37 2.46 13.21 8.09
CA LEU A 37 3.54 14.19 8.28
C LEU A 37 4.07 14.57 6.90
N ALA A 38 3.56 15.67 6.35
CA ALA A 38 4.05 16.28 5.12
C ALA A 38 4.31 17.78 5.35
N PRO A 39 5.07 18.45 4.45
CA PRO A 39 5.18 19.90 4.43
C PRO A 39 3.79 20.53 4.52
N ARG A 40 3.54 21.39 5.50
CA ARG A 40 2.20 21.95 5.75
C ARG A 40 1.95 23.28 5.05
N TRP A 41 2.95 23.77 4.33
CA TRP A 41 3.00 25.08 3.71
C TRP A 41 2.93 24.92 2.21
N ARG A 42 1.97 25.62 1.60
CA ARG A 42 1.84 25.63 0.15
C ARG A 42 3.06 26.32 -0.45
N PRO A 43 3.48 25.97 -1.68
CA PRO A 43 4.55 26.68 -2.37
C PRO A 43 4.30 28.19 -2.54
N THR A 44 3.06 28.64 -2.40
CA THR A 44 2.65 30.06 -2.45
C THR A 44 2.59 30.75 -1.09
N ASP A 45 2.77 30.02 0.01
CA ASP A 45 2.86 30.60 1.34
C ASP A 45 4.23 31.29 1.52
N THR A 46 4.26 32.39 2.27
CA THR A 46 5.48 33.20 2.51
C THR A 46 6.45 32.62 3.53
N ASP A 47 6.00 31.67 4.37
CA ASP A 47 6.87 30.99 5.33
C ASP A 47 7.32 29.66 4.73
N ASP A 48 8.64 29.46 4.65
CA ASP A 48 9.21 28.29 3.99
C ASP A 48 10.15 27.46 4.88
N PRO A 49 9.64 26.87 5.98
CA PRO A 49 10.46 26.02 6.83
C PRO A 49 10.91 24.72 6.15
N ASN A 50 10.32 24.37 5.00
CA ASN A 50 10.61 23.13 4.26
C ASN A 50 11.40 23.35 2.96
N ARG A 51 11.74 24.61 2.62
CA ARG A 51 12.43 25.01 1.38
C ARG A 51 11.67 24.66 0.08
N ASN A 52 10.35 24.72 0.13
CA ASN A 52 9.42 24.39 -0.96
C ASN A 52 8.58 25.60 -1.43
N ALA A 53 8.82 26.80 -0.91
CA ALA A 53 8.12 28.00 -1.36
C ALA A 53 8.76 28.56 -2.63
N TYR A 54 7.93 29.10 -3.51
CA TYR A 54 8.41 29.80 -4.68
C TYR A 54 9.25 30.99 -4.29
N SER A 55 10.45 31.06 -4.88
CA SER A 55 11.37 32.19 -4.71
C SER A 55 10.96 33.44 -5.50
N VAL A 56 9.95 33.32 -6.37
CA VAL A 56 9.41 34.38 -7.22
C VAL A 56 7.88 34.37 -7.19
N PRO A 57 7.20 35.49 -7.55
CA PRO A 57 5.75 35.51 -7.67
C PRO A 57 5.22 34.50 -8.69
N GLU A 58 4.00 34.01 -8.45
CA GLU A 58 3.26 33.19 -9.42
C GLU A 58 3.13 33.85 -10.79
N ALA A 59 3.05 33.03 -11.83
CA ALA A 59 2.86 33.50 -13.19
C ALA A 59 1.57 34.36 -13.31
N PRO A 60 1.51 35.38 -14.20
CA PRO A 60 0.32 36.20 -14.38
C PRO A 60 -0.96 35.44 -14.77
N ARG A 61 -0.81 34.25 -15.39
CA ARG A 61 -1.90 33.35 -15.79
C ARG A 61 -2.08 32.17 -14.83
N SER A 62 -1.32 32.12 -13.74
CA SER A 62 -1.43 31.11 -12.69
C SER A 62 -2.48 31.53 -11.63
N PRO A 63 -3.25 30.57 -11.09
CA PRO A 63 -3.37 29.20 -11.56
C PRO A 63 -4.25 29.08 -12.81
N ALA A 64 -3.98 28.04 -13.60
CA ALA A 64 -4.84 27.59 -14.68
C ALA A 64 -5.72 26.45 -14.13
N CYS A 65 -7.03 26.52 -14.35
CA CYS A 65 -7.97 25.60 -13.71
C CYS A 65 -8.83 24.84 -14.72
N SER A 66 -8.96 23.54 -14.49
CA SER A 66 -9.94 22.64 -15.10
C SER A 66 -11.18 22.53 -14.18
N PRO A 67 -12.19 21.69 -14.48
CA PRO A 67 -13.35 21.53 -13.58
C PRO A 67 -13.00 21.20 -12.12
N HIS A 68 -12.03 20.30 -11.88
CA HIS A 68 -11.73 19.78 -10.54
C HIS A 68 -10.39 20.26 -9.95
N PHE A 69 -9.50 20.81 -10.77
CA PHE A 69 -8.13 21.14 -10.38
C PHE A 69 -7.72 22.56 -10.77
N CYS A 70 -6.72 23.07 -10.06
CA CYS A 70 -5.99 24.30 -10.39
C CYS A 70 -4.50 24.03 -10.32
N VAL A 71 -3.78 24.26 -11.42
CA VAL A 71 -2.32 24.09 -11.50
C VAL A 71 -1.65 25.46 -11.34
N HIS A 72 -0.73 25.53 -10.37
CA HIS A 72 0.05 26.69 -10.01
C HIS A 72 1.49 26.56 -10.53
N TRP A 73 2.05 27.65 -11.07
CA TRP A 73 3.44 27.68 -11.54
C TRP A 73 4.04 29.08 -11.51
N VAL A 74 5.37 29.13 -11.65
CA VAL A 74 6.15 30.36 -11.86
C VAL A 74 6.79 30.38 -13.24
N VAL A 75 7.18 31.56 -13.72
CA VAL A 75 7.81 31.73 -15.05
C VAL A 75 9.32 31.98 -15.00
N GLN A 76 9.92 31.95 -13.81
CA GLN A 76 11.34 32.19 -13.59
C GLN A 76 11.84 31.36 -12.40
N GLY A 77 13.15 31.14 -12.35
CA GLY A 77 13.78 30.37 -11.27
C GLY A 77 13.70 28.86 -11.48
N LEU A 78 14.11 28.11 -10.46
CA LEU A 78 14.23 26.65 -10.52
C LEU A 78 12.88 25.95 -10.66
N ASP A 79 11.83 26.51 -10.05
CA ASP A 79 10.48 25.94 -10.05
C ASP A 79 9.72 26.13 -11.37
N ALA A 80 10.26 26.90 -12.32
CA ALA A 80 9.58 27.15 -13.58
C ALA A 80 9.54 25.86 -14.42
N PRO A 81 8.36 25.39 -14.86
CA PRO A 81 8.29 24.29 -15.81
C PRO A 81 8.78 24.74 -17.19
N ASN A 82 8.76 23.83 -18.17
CA ASN A 82 8.93 24.25 -19.57
C ASN A 82 7.81 25.23 -19.99
N LEU A 83 8.20 26.46 -20.32
CA LEU A 83 7.29 27.57 -20.64
C LEU A 83 6.87 27.64 -22.11
N SER A 84 7.14 26.59 -22.90
CA SER A 84 6.64 26.51 -24.28
C SER A 84 5.11 26.57 -24.28
N ASP A 85 4.57 27.51 -25.05
CA ASP A 85 3.14 27.74 -25.25
C ASP A 85 2.94 27.84 -26.77
N ARG A 86 2.43 26.77 -27.38
CA ARG A 86 2.37 26.68 -28.85
C ARG A 86 1.15 27.36 -29.44
N ASP A 87 0.05 27.45 -28.71
CA ASP A 87 -1.19 28.07 -29.17
C ASP A 87 -1.35 29.54 -28.71
N GLY A 88 -0.47 29.99 -27.82
CA GLY A 88 -0.33 31.39 -27.42
C GLY A 88 -1.42 31.85 -26.46
N ASP A 89 -2.07 30.95 -25.73
CA ASP A 89 -3.14 31.28 -24.80
C ASP A 89 -2.65 31.84 -23.43
N GLY A 90 -1.32 31.81 -23.24
CA GLY A 90 -0.62 32.27 -22.05
C GLY A 90 -0.47 31.20 -20.96
N VAL A 91 -0.81 29.94 -21.22
CA VAL A 91 -0.64 28.78 -20.34
C VAL A 91 0.34 27.80 -20.98
N PRO A 92 1.45 27.42 -20.32
CA PRO A 92 2.39 26.47 -20.92
C PRO A 92 1.77 25.11 -21.26
N ASP A 93 2.18 24.52 -22.39
CA ASP A 93 1.73 23.19 -22.86
C ASP A 93 1.88 22.10 -21.77
N PHE A 94 2.90 22.24 -20.90
CA PHE A 94 3.14 21.32 -19.79
C PHE A 94 2.07 21.47 -18.68
N VAL A 95 1.68 22.70 -18.33
CA VAL A 95 0.61 22.98 -17.37
C VAL A 95 -0.71 22.39 -17.86
N GLU A 96 -1.03 22.57 -19.14
CA GLU A 96 -2.21 21.93 -19.72
C GLU A 96 -2.14 20.40 -19.68
N THR A 97 -0.94 19.83 -19.90
CA THR A 97 -0.73 18.38 -19.82
C THR A 97 -1.01 17.87 -18.41
N VAL A 98 -0.57 18.58 -17.38
CA VAL A 98 -0.87 18.27 -15.98
C VAL A 98 -2.38 18.33 -15.74
N LEU A 99 -3.08 19.37 -16.22
CA LEU A 99 -4.55 19.46 -16.11
C LEU A 99 -5.26 18.28 -16.80
N ARG A 100 -4.82 17.86 -17.99
CA ARG A 100 -5.38 16.68 -18.69
C ARG A 100 -5.14 15.38 -17.93
N VAL A 101 -3.96 15.22 -17.33
CA VAL A 101 -3.64 14.08 -16.45
C VAL A 101 -4.53 14.09 -15.20
N ALA A 102 -4.73 15.27 -14.61
CA ALA A 102 -5.53 15.45 -13.41
C ALA A 102 -6.99 15.06 -13.60
N GLU A 103 -7.63 15.57 -14.65
CA GLU A 103 -9.02 15.24 -14.97
C GLU A 103 -9.19 13.75 -15.31
N ARG A 104 -8.18 13.11 -15.90
CA ARG A 104 -8.19 11.66 -16.13
C ARG A 104 -8.14 10.88 -14.80
N ALA A 105 -7.31 11.28 -13.85
CA ALA A 105 -7.25 10.66 -12.54
C ALA A 105 -8.60 10.79 -11.82
N HIS A 106 -9.19 11.98 -11.77
CA HIS A 106 -10.53 12.21 -11.22
C HIS A 106 -11.60 11.33 -11.85
N THR A 107 -11.67 11.29 -13.19
CA THR A 107 -12.62 10.43 -13.93
C THR A 107 -12.53 8.96 -13.50
N VAL A 108 -11.33 8.46 -13.18
CA VAL A 108 -11.17 7.05 -12.79
C VAL A 108 -11.44 6.87 -11.29
N GLU A 109 -10.80 7.65 -10.44
CA GLU A 109 -10.88 7.49 -9.00
C GLU A 109 -12.26 7.84 -8.45
N ASN A 110 -12.77 9.02 -8.80
CA ASN A 110 -14.02 9.53 -8.28
C ASN A 110 -15.21 8.88 -8.98
N GLU A 111 -15.26 8.95 -10.32
CA GLU A 111 -16.46 8.53 -11.05
C GLU A 111 -16.55 7.01 -11.22
N LYS A 112 -15.48 6.36 -11.70
CA LYS A 112 -15.50 4.91 -12.01
C LYS A 112 -15.33 4.03 -10.78
N LEU A 113 -14.40 4.38 -9.88
CA LEU A 113 -14.13 3.62 -8.65
C LEU A 113 -14.97 4.09 -7.46
N GLY A 114 -15.64 5.25 -7.59
CA GLY A 114 -16.62 5.76 -6.65
C GLY A 114 -16.00 6.42 -5.42
N TRP A 115 -14.73 6.83 -5.46
CA TRP A 115 -14.11 7.56 -4.35
C TRP A 115 -14.83 8.89 -4.14
N ARG A 116 -14.89 9.34 -2.88
CA ARG A 116 -15.54 10.60 -2.54
C ARG A 116 -14.71 11.75 -3.09
N GLU A 117 -15.38 12.83 -3.49
CA GLU A 117 -14.68 14.08 -3.82
C GLU A 117 -13.72 14.51 -2.71
N PRO A 118 -12.57 15.10 -3.09
CA PRO A 118 -11.68 15.79 -2.16
C PRO A 118 -12.46 16.71 -1.21
N ARG A 119 -12.00 16.81 0.03
CA ARG A 119 -12.54 17.83 0.92
C ARG A 119 -12.12 19.20 0.37
N SER A 120 -13.10 20.10 0.23
CA SER A 120 -12.83 21.46 -0.22
C SER A 120 -12.03 22.27 0.82
N ASP A 121 -11.09 23.07 0.32
CA ASP A 121 -10.32 24.09 1.05
C ASP A 121 -10.93 25.50 0.94
N GLY A 122 -12.11 25.61 0.33
CA GLY A 122 -12.86 26.85 0.15
C GLY A 122 -12.22 27.80 -0.86
N ARG A 123 -11.53 28.83 -0.37
CA ARG A 123 -10.97 29.92 -1.20
C ARG A 123 -9.45 29.91 -1.27
N ARG A 124 -8.77 28.92 -0.69
CA ARG A 124 -7.31 28.81 -0.75
C ARG A 124 -6.89 28.43 -2.19
N GLY A 125 -5.64 28.75 -2.54
CA GLY A 125 -5.06 28.51 -3.88
C GLY A 125 -5.94 28.99 -5.04
N GLY A 126 -6.51 28.05 -5.78
CA GLY A 126 -7.34 28.25 -6.98
C GLY A 126 -8.73 28.85 -6.78
N ARG A 127 -9.07 29.25 -5.55
CA ARG A 127 -10.29 30.03 -5.21
C ARG A 127 -11.57 29.47 -5.84
N ARG A 128 -11.99 28.27 -5.43
CA ARG A 128 -13.34 27.69 -5.66
C ARG A 128 -13.49 26.28 -5.07
N GLY A 129 -12.61 25.88 -4.17
CA GLY A 129 -12.66 24.56 -3.54
C GLY A 129 -12.17 23.42 -4.42
N LYS A 130 -11.43 23.74 -5.50
CA LYS A 130 -10.79 22.79 -6.40
C LYS A 130 -9.49 22.29 -5.76
N THR A 131 -9.01 21.14 -6.20
CA THR A 131 -7.74 20.61 -5.69
C THR A 131 -6.57 21.37 -6.32
N ASP A 132 -5.71 21.94 -5.49
CA ASP A 132 -4.55 22.69 -5.96
C ASP A 132 -3.34 21.77 -6.21
N VAL A 133 -2.68 22.00 -7.34
CA VAL A 133 -1.50 21.28 -7.81
C VAL A 133 -0.41 22.30 -8.06
N TYR A 134 0.71 22.21 -7.35
CA TYR A 134 1.84 23.12 -7.53
C TYR A 134 2.96 22.44 -8.30
N LEU A 135 3.49 23.10 -9.33
CA LEU A 135 4.71 22.66 -10.01
C LEU A 135 5.92 23.31 -9.33
N SER A 136 6.86 22.51 -8.87
CA SER A 136 8.05 22.99 -8.15
C SER A 136 9.22 22.07 -8.43
N GLN A 137 10.43 22.60 -8.30
CA GLN A 137 11.65 21.81 -8.42
C GLN A 137 11.87 21.00 -7.15
N ILE A 138 11.43 19.74 -7.21
CA ILE A 138 11.53 18.77 -6.09
C ILE A 138 12.31 17.51 -6.50
N GLY A 139 12.86 17.53 -7.70
CA GLY A 139 13.62 16.46 -8.32
C GLY A 139 14.93 16.17 -7.62
N GLY A 140 15.46 14.97 -7.87
CA GLY A 140 16.61 14.40 -7.16
C GLY A 140 16.23 13.65 -5.87
N GLU A 141 15.07 13.99 -5.28
CA GLU A 141 14.53 13.30 -4.09
C GLU A 141 13.10 12.77 -4.32
N LEU A 142 12.22 13.52 -4.99
CA LEU A 142 10.77 13.24 -5.10
C LEU A 142 10.22 13.44 -6.50
N PHE A 143 9.28 12.60 -6.93
CA PHE A 143 8.47 12.84 -8.15
C PHE A 143 7.25 13.75 -7.88
N GLY A 144 6.76 13.73 -6.64
CA GLY A 144 5.56 14.43 -6.18
C GLY A 144 5.28 14.11 -4.72
N TYR A 145 4.40 14.88 -4.10
CA TYR A 145 3.84 14.60 -2.79
C TYR A 145 2.48 15.28 -2.59
N ALA A 146 1.62 14.68 -1.78
CA ALA A 146 0.39 15.27 -1.25
C ALA A 146 0.55 15.69 0.21
N ALA A 147 -0.04 16.82 0.58
CA ALA A 147 0.03 17.32 1.95
C ALA A 147 -1.30 17.90 2.45
N PRO A 148 -1.67 17.66 3.73
CA PRO A 148 -2.80 18.36 4.33
C PRO A 148 -2.47 19.83 4.58
N ASP A 149 -3.43 20.70 4.30
CA ASP A 149 -3.33 22.13 4.60
C ASP A 149 -3.13 22.42 6.10
N ARG A 150 -2.33 23.43 6.42
CA ARG A 150 -2.22 23.96 7.79
C ARG A 150 -3.50 24.62 8.28
N GLY A 151 -3.60 24.74 9.61
CA GLY A 151 -4.65 25.54 10.27
C GLY A 151 -6.03 24.89 10.24
N GLN A 152 -6.11 23.58 10.02
CA GLN A 152 -7.36 22.82 10.05
C GLN A 152 -7.77 22.37 11.47
N ALA A 153 -7.00 22.72 12.50
CA ALA A 153 -7.34 22.40 13.89
C ALA A 153 -8.68 23.01 14.30
N THR A 154 -9.46 22.25 15.07
CA THR A 154 -10.72 22.70 15.68
C THR A 154 -10.47 23.72 16.78
N SER A 155 -11.54 24.33 17.30
CA SER A 155 -11.51 25.23 18.47
C SER A 155 -10.93 24.57 19.73
N GLU A 156 -10.94 23.24 19.80
CA GLU A 156 -10.33 22.45 20.88
C GLU A 156 -8.85 22.12 20.61
N HIS A 157 -8.24 22.76 19.62
CA HIS A 157 -6.88 22.48 19.12
C HIS A 157 -6.65 21.04 18.62
N ARG A 158 -7.73 20.28 18.35
CA ARG A 158 -7.65 18.94 17.77
C ARG A 158 -7.71 19.03 16.25
N ILE A 159 -6.76 18.40 15.55
CA ILE A 159 -6.82 18.27 14.10
C ILE A 159 -7.95 17.28 13.73
N PRO A 160 -8.90 17.65 12.86
CA PRO A 160 -9.96 16.76 12.40
C PRO A 160 -9.39 15.54 11.69
N ARG A 161 -10.09 14.40 11.78
CA ARG A 161 -9.70 13.20 11.04
C ARG A 161 -9.81 13.36 9.52
N ARG A 162 -10.75 14.18 9.06
CA ARG A 162 -10.93 14.45 7.62
C ARG A 162 -10.27 15.77 7.28
N LEU A 163 -9.31 15.78 6.37
CA LEU A 163 -8.55 16.97 5.99
C LEU A 163 -8.74 17.27 4.50
N HIS A 164 -8.62 18.55 4.14
CA HIS A 164 -8.31 18.97 2.77
C HIS A 164 -6.80 19.16 2.63
N GLY A 165 -6.31 19.16 1.39
CA GLY A 165 -4.89 19.26 1.09
C GLY A 165 -4.64 19.64 -0.36
N TYR A 166 -3.36 19.66 -0.71
CA TYR A 166 -2.85 20.03 -2.04
C TYR A 166 -1.77 19.05 -2.47
N LEU A 167 -1.45 19.06 -3.76
CA LEU A 167 -0.38 18.27 -4.34
C LEU A 167 0.76 19.17 -4.80
N VAL A 168 1.98 18.66 -4.75
CA VAL A 168 3.14 19.23 -5.43
C VAL A 168 3.72 18.17 -6.35
N LEU A 169 4.04 18.56 -7.58
CA LEU A 169 4.64 17.71 -8.59
C LEU A 169 5.95 18.33 -9.05
N ASP A 170 6.87 17.46 -9.47
CA ASP A 170 8.08 17.92 -10.12
C ASP A 170 7.75 18.71 -11.40
N ASN A 171 8.49 19.80 -11.62
CA ASN A 171 8.16 20.78 -12.65
C ASN A 171 8.54 20.35 -14.07
N ASP A 172 9.39 19.33 -14.26
CA ASP A 172 9.78 18.87 -15.60
C ASP A 172 10.09 17.37 -15.73
N TYR A 173 10.19 16.63 -14.63
CA TYR A 173 10.64 15.24 -14.55
C TYR A 173 11.94 15.02 -15.33
N SER A 174 12.92 15.90 -15.14
CA SER A 174 14.15 15.92 -15.92
C SER A 174 14.94 14.61 -15.82
N ALA A 175 15.52 14.19 -16.95
CA ALA A 175 16.41 13.05 -16.99
C ALA A 175 17.69 13.24 -16.16
N PHE A 176 18.03 14.48 -15.83
CA PHE A 176 19.14 14.81 -14.92
C PHE A 176 18.84 14.36 -13.49
N GLU A 177 17.64 14.61 -13.00
CA GLU A 177 17.15 14.20 -11.67
C GLU A 177 16.77 12.71 -11.65
N PHE A 178 16.16 12.26 -12.74
CA PHE A 178 15.60 10.92 -12.87
C PHE A 178 16.21 10.18 -14.07
N PRO A 179 17.44 9.65 -13.96
CA PRO A 179 18.04 8.90 -15.06
C PRO A 179 17.14 7.77 -15.56
N GLY A 180 16.85 7.75 -16.87
CA GLY A 180 15.96 6.75 -17.50
C GLY A 180 14.46 7.01 -17.30
N THR A 181 14.08 8.19 -16.81
CA THR A 181 12.69 8.67 -16.76
C THR A 181 12.01 8.62 -18.12
N LYS A 182 10.70 8.46 -18.06
CA LYS A 182 9.80 8.81 -19.15
C LYS A 182 8.85 9.86 -18.61
N PRO A 183 9.15 11.15 -18.78
CA PRO A 183 8.51 12.24 -18.03
C PRO A 183 6.98 12.18 -18.00
N LEU A 184 6.36 11.89 -19.15
CA LEU A 184 4.90 11.79 -19.22
C LEU A 184 4.34 10.51 -18.54
N GLU A 185 5.05 9.39 -18.59
CA GLU A 185 4.63 8.19 -17.86
C GLU A 185 4.77 8.40 -16.34
N ASP A 186 5.85 9.06 -15.92
CA ASP A 186 6.15 9.36 -14.53
C ASP A 186 5.16 10.39 -13.93
N LEU A 187 4.84 11.47 -14.66
CA LEU A 187 3.78 12.41 -14.30
C LEU A 187 2.44 11.70 -14.11
N ARG A 188 2.08 10.78 -15.02
CA ARG A 188 0.79 10.08 -14.99
C ARG A 188 0.63 9.22 -13.73
N VAL A 189 1.61 8.36 -13.44
CA VAL A 189 1.52 7.48 -12.25
C VAL A 189 1.66 8.28 -10.96
N THR A 190 2.54 9.28 -10.94
CA THR A 190 2.69 10.16 -9.76
C THR A 190 1.41 10.91 -9.47
N PHE A 191 0.75 11.50 -10.47
CA PHE A 191 -0.50 12.20 -10.24
C PHE A 191 -1.57 11.26 -9.68
N ALA A 192 -1.73 10.05 -10.23
CA ALA A 192 -2.69 9.07 -9.73
C ALA A 192 -2.39 8.62 -8.29
N HIS A 193 -1.11 8.47 -7.93
CA HIS A 193 -0.70 8.13 -6.56
C HIS A 193 -1.03 9.27 -5.59
N GLU A 194 -0.56 10.48 -5.89
CA GLU A 194 -0.70 11.63 -5.00
C GLU A 194 -2.15 12.14 -4.90
N TYR A 195 -2.92 12.05 -5.99
CA TYR A 195 -4.34 12.40 -5.94
C TYR A 195 -5.12 11.43 -5.06
N ASN A 196 -4.76 10.14 -5.06
CA ASN A 196 -5.38 9.19 -4.15
C ASN A 196 -5.14 9.58 -2.68
N HIS A 197 -3.97 10.10 -2.32
CA HIS A 197 -3.73 10.63 -0.97
C HIS A 197 -4.65 11.80 -0.61
N ILE A 198 -4.93 12.72 -1.54
CA ILE A 198 -5.93 13.79 -1.32
C ILE A 198 -7.31 13.19 -0.99
N LEU A 199 -7.72 12.14 -1.70
CA LEU A 199 -8.98 11.45 -1.41
C LEU A 199 -8.95 10.76 -0.03
N GLN A 200 -7.84 10.11 0.31
CA GLN A 200 -7.62 9.46 1.60
C GLN A 200 -7.71 10.45 2.76
N PHE A 201 -7.13 11.65 2.64
CA PHE A 201 -7.28 12.73 3.63
C PHE A 201 -8.75 13.08 3.86
N GLY A 202 -9.57 13.06 2.80
CA GLY A 202 -11.01 13.27 2.85
C GLY A 202 -11.80 12.15 3.56
N TYR A 203 -11.21 10.96 3.72
CA TYR A 203 -11.77 9.83 4.48
C TYR A 203 -11.29 9.83 5.93
N ASP A 204 -9.99 9.70 6.14
CA ASP A 204 -9.35 9.64 7.45
C ASP A 204 -7.81 9.79 7.34
N ALA A 205 -7.29 10.95 7.72
CA ALA A 205 -5.88 11.34 7.65
C ALA A 205 -4.99 10.75 8.77
N TYR A 206 -5.53 9.88 9.61
CA TYR A 206 -4.82 9.26 10.74
C TYR A 206 -4.62 7.75 10.56
N GLN A 207 -4.75 7.26 9.33
CA GLN A 207 -4.58 5.84 9.04
C GLN A 207 -3.10 5.47 8.91
N ASP A 208 -2.82 4.18 9.08
CA ASP A 208 -1.46 3.64 8.98
C ASP A 208 -0.81 3.95 7.61
N PRO A 209 0.49 4.34 7.58
CA PRO A 209 1.20 4.62 6.34
C PRO A 209 1.11 3.52 5.30
N TRP A 210 1.25 2.25 5.73
CA TRP A 210 1.24 1.15 4.77
C TRP A 210 -0.09 1.04 4.01
N PHE A 211 -1.20 1.40 4.64
CA PHE A 211 -2.52 1.37 4.04
C PHE A 211 -2.68 2.50 3.02
N ALA A 212 -2.14 3.67 3.32
CA ALA A 212 -2.08 4.83 2.44
C ALA A 212 -1.30 4.51 1.15
N GLU A 213 -0.04 4.11 1.31
CA GLU A 213 0.86 3.86 0.19
C GLU A 213 0.43 2.66 -0.65
N ALA A 214 0.03 1.56 -0.01
CA ALA A 214 -0.45 0.38 -0.76
C ALA A 214 -1.73 0.67 -1.56
N SER A 215 -2.56 1.62 -1.11
CA SER A 215 -3.77 2.03 -1.84
C SER A 215 -3.45 2.99 -2.98
N ALA A 216 -2.56 3.96 -2.75
CA ALA A 216 -2.11 4.92 -3.74
C ALA A 216 -1.30 4.25 -4.87
N THR A 217 -0.36 3.37 -4.54
CA THR A 217 0.38 2.59 -5.55
C THR A 217 -0.52 1.61 -6.31
N TRP A 218 -1.59 1.10 -5.70
CA TRP A 218 -2.59 0.32 -6.42
C TRP A 218 -3.37 1.17 -7.42
N MET A 219 -3.55 2.46 -7.13
CA MET A 219 -4.28 3.40 -7.96
C MET A 219 -3.53 3.79 -9.24
N GLU A 220 -2.20 3.88 -9.20
CA GLU A 220 -1.34 4.08 -10.38
C GLU A 220 -1.78 3.17 -11.56
N ASP A 221 -1.88 1.87 -11.28
CA ASP A 221 -2.27 0.85 -12.25
C ASP A 221 -3.78 0.91 -12.59
N GLN A 222 -4.64 1.39 -11.69
CA GLN A 222 -6.08 1.55 -12.01
C GLN A 222 -6.32 2.70 -12.99
N VAL A 223 -5.62 3.82 -12.85
CA VAL A 223 -5.78 5.00 -13.71
C VAL A 223 -5.05 4.81 -15.04
N TYR A 224 -3.81 4.32 -14.99
CA TYR A 224 -2.90 4.20 -16.13
C TYR A 224 -2.39 2.77 -16.32
N ASN A 225 -3.33 1.85 -16.53
CA ASN A 225 -3.02 0.47 -16.91
C ASN A 225 -2.01 0.41 -18.08
N GLY A 226 -0.94 -0.37 -17.92
CA GLY A 226 0.16 -0.49 -18.88
C GLY A 226 1.40 0.34 -18.53
N ILE A 227 1.29 1.30 -17.60
CA ILE A 227 2.45 1.98 -17.00
C ILE A 227 2.80 1.25 -15.69
N ASN A 228 3.61 0.22 -15.82
CA ASN A 228 3.79 -0.78 -14.76
C ASN A 228 4.94 -0.45 -13.80
N ASP A 229 5.02 0.81 -13.35
CA ASP A 229 6.10 1.28 -12.46
C ASP A 229 6.08 0.53 -11.11
N TYR A 230 4.88 0.27 -10.57
CA TYR A 230 4.69 -0.48 -9.32
C TYR A 230 5.41 -1.85 -9.27
N LEU A 231 5.71 -2.46 -10.43
CA LEU A 231 6.48 -3.71 -10.50
C LEU A 231 7.89 -3.58 -9.90
N ARG A 232 8.46 -2.37 -9.85
CA ARG A 232 9.72 -2.10 -9.14
C ARG A 232 9.57 -2.38 -7.65
N TYR A 233 8.47 -1.96 -7.04
CA TYR A 233 8.14 -2.27 -5.65
C TYR A 233 7.88 -3.76 -5.46
N VAL A 234 7.14 -4.42 -6.37
CA VAL A 234 6.88 -5.87 -6.29
C VAL A 234 8.18 -6.70 -6.31
N ARG A 235 9.19 -6.30 -7.11
CA ARG A 235 10.52 -6.94 -7.13
C ARG A 235 11.27 -6.85 -5.81
N ARG A 236 11.06 -5.78 -5.04
CA ARG A 236 11.61 -5.63 -3.68
C ARG A 236 10.75 -6.38 -2.66
N TRP A 237 9.43 -6.29 -2.77
CA TRP A 237 8.44 -6.89 -1.86
C TRP A 237 8.65 -8.40 -1.67
N VAL A 238 8.89 -9.15 -2.75
CA VAL A 238 9.13 -10.60 -2.67
C VAL A 238 10.40 -11.00 -1.92
N LYS A 239 11.32 -10.04 -1.71
CA LYS A 239 12.56 -10.26 -0.94
C LYS A 239 12.36 -9.95 0.55
N LEU A 240 11.37 -9.13 0.89
CA LEU A 240 11.06 -8.70 2.26
C LEU A 240 10.04 -9.65 2.92
N TYR A 241 10.27 -10.96 2.84
CA TYR A 241 9.30 -11.97 3.28
C TYR A 241 9.18 -12.08 4.82
N GLU A 242 10.14 -11.54 5.58
CA GLU A 242 10.13 -11.47 7.06
C GLU A 242 9.51 -10.17 7.58
N THR A 243 9.36 -9.18 6.72
CA THR A 243 8.69 -7.92 7.04
C THR A 243 7.17 -8.14 6.98
N PRO A 244 6.40 -7.73 8.00
CA PRO A 244 4.94 -7.76 7.98
C PRO A 244 4.31 -7.09 6.75
N LEU A 245 3.08 -7.46 6.39
CA LEU A 245 2.29 -6.75 5.38
C LEU A 245 2.03 -5.30 5.83
N THR A 246 1.81 -5.12 7.13
CA THR A 246 1.39 -3.88 7.80
C THR A 246 2.55 -2.99 8.25
N ALA A 247 3.80 -3.36 7.95
CA ALA A 247 4.97 -2.62 8.42
C ALA A 247 5.11 -1.27 7.72
N ASN A 248 5.36 -0.22 8.50
CA ASN A 248 5.79 1.09 8.01
C ASN A 248 7.22 0.99 7.46
N SER A 249 7.33 0.75 6.16
CA SER A 249 8.60 0.56 5.45
C SER A 249 8.34 0.62 3.96
N ILE A 250 9.41 0.73 3.17
CA ILE A 250 9.36 0.61 1.70
C ILE A 250 8.64 -0.63 1.13
N LYS A 251 8.34 -1.64 1.95
CA LYS A 251 7.49 -2.76 1.54
C LYS A 251 6.07 -2.31 1.18
N GLU A 252 5.55 -1.27 1.82
CA GLU A 252 4.16 -0.82 1.69
C GLU A 252 3.72 -0.53 0.24
N TYR A 253 4.55 0.15 -0.55
CA TYR A 253 4.31 0.38 -1.98
C TYR A 253 4.07 -0.96 -2.71
N GLY A 254 4.91 -1.95 -2.43
CA GLY A 254 4.77 -3.29 -3.01
C GLY A 254 3.59 -4.08 -2.45
N SER A 255 3.09 -3.73 -1.26
CA SER A 255 1.88 -4.30 -0.67
C SER A 255 0.61 -3.93 -1.44
N ALA A 256 0.68 -3.05 -2.45
CA ALA A 256 -0.39 -2.87 -3.45
C ALA A 256 -0.90 -4.19 -4.06
N VAL A 257 -0.08 -5.25 -4.12
CA VAL A 257 -0.52 -6.58 -4.56
C VAL A 257 -1.60 -7.20 -3.68
N TRP A 258 -1.69 -6.81 -2.40
CA TRP A 258 -2.80 -7.17 -1.51
C TRP A 258 -4.11 -6.56 -2.01
N ASN A 259 -4.09 -5.26 -2.34
CA ASN A 259 -5.24 -4.56 -2.91
C ASN A 259 -5.63 -5.11 -4.28
N GLN A 260 -4.66 -5.46 -5.13
CA GLN A 260 -4.96 -6.15 -6.39
C GLN A 260 -5.67 -7.50 -6.18
N TRP A 261 -5.21 -8.29 -5.20
CA TRP A 261 -5.81 -9.58 -4.90
C TRP A 261 -7.23 -9.44 -4.33
N LEU A 262 -7.42 -8.49 -3.41
CA LEU A 262 -8.74 -8.17 -2.85
C LEU A 262 -9.70 -7.67 -3.94
N ALA A 263 -9.26 -6.72 -4.76
CA ALA A 263 -10.05 -6.17 -5.86
C ALA A 263 -10.47 -7.27 -6.85
N ARG A 264 -9.58 -8.22 -7.14
CA ARG A 264 -9.90 -9.37 -8.01
C ARG A 264 -10.92 -10.31 -7.38
N ARG A 265 -10.97 -10.40 -6.06
CA ARG A 265 -11.84 -11.32 -5.32
C ARG A 265 -13.21 -10.74 -4.99
N TYR A 266 -13.26 -9.47 -4.62
CA TYR A 266 -14.45 -8.81 -4.07
C TYR A 266 -14.97 -7.67 -4.96
N GLY A 267 -14.25 -7.30 -6.02
CA GLY A 267 -14.49 -6.08 -6.77
C GLY A 267 -13.59 -4.93 -6.30
N PRO A 268 -13.21 -4.00 -7.19
CA PRO A 268 -12.26 -2.92 -6.87
C PRO A 268 -12.75 -1.98 -5.77
N GLU A 269 -14.05 -1.90 -5.54
CA GLU A 269 -14.64 -1.06 -4.51
C GLU A 269 -14.28 -1.50 -3.08
N ILE A 270 -13.76 -2.72 -2.88
CA ILE A 270 -13.36 -3.21 -1.56
C ILE A 270 -12.30 -2.32 -0.90
N VAL A 271 -11.36 -1.77 -1.69
CA VAL A 271 -10.30 -0.89 -1.20
C VAL A 271 -10.91 0.41 -0.69
N ARG A 272 -11.79 1.02 -1.49
CA ARG A 272 -12.54 2.21 -1.09
C ARG A 272 -13.46 1.94 0.11
N LYS A 273 -14.11 0.77 0.19
CA LYS A 273 -14.96 0.40 1.34
C LYS A 273 -14.15 0.32 2.64
N ALA A 274 -12.90 -0.12 2.58
CA ALA A 274 -11.99 -0.08 3.74
C ALA A 274 -11.74 1.36 4.20
N TRP A 275 -11.44 2.28 3.27
CA TRP A 275 -11.30 3.71 3.58
C TRP A 275 -12.60 4.36 4.06
N ALA A 276 -13.74 4.04 3.45
CA ALA A 276 -15.03 4.58 3.84
C ALA A 276 -15.44 4.19 5.27
N GLY A 277 -15.07 2.98 5.70
CA GLY A 277 -15.33 2.47 7.05
C GLY A 277 -14.26 2.84 8.08
N SER A 278 -13.15 3.46 7.68
CA SER A 278 -11.98 3.66 8.54
C SER A 278 -12.24 4.62 9.70
N ILE A 279 -13.08 5.64 9.48
CA ILE A 279 -13.49 6.61 10.50
C ILE A 279 -14.29 5.93 11.65
N ASP A 280 -15.01 4.86 11.33
CA ASP A 280 -15.81 4.08 12.28
C ASP A 280 -15.00 2.94 12.92
N ALA A 281 -13.88 2.55 12.30
CA ALA A 281 -13.08 1.43 12.75
C ALA A 281 -12.46 1.71 14.13
N LYS A 282 -12.36 0.65 14.94
CA LYS A 282 -11.80 0.70 16.29
C LYS A 282 -10.72 -0.37 16.48
N PRO A 283 -9.58 -0.04 17.12
CA PRO A 283 -9.15 1.31 17.50
C PRO A 283 -8.98 2.22 16.26
N GLY A 284 -9.18 3.53 16.43
CA GLY A 284 -9.10 4.45 15.30
C GLY A 284 -7.68 4.54 14.75
N GLY A 285 -7.55 4.80 13.45
CA GLY A 285 -6.26 4.81 12.73
C GLY A 285 -5.69 3.43 12.42
N PHE A 286 -6.28 2.36 12.97
CA PHE A 286 -5.83 1.00 12.72
C PHE A 286 -6.41 0.43 11.42
N SER A 287 -5.61 0.44 10.37
CA SER A 287 -6.01 0.02 9.02
C SER A 287 -6.44 -1.46 8.94
N VAL A 288 -5.90 -2.32 9.80
CA VAL A 288 -6.32 -3.73 9.91
C VAL A 288 -7.81 -3.81 10.25
N ALA A 289 -8.29 -2.99 11.19
CA ALA A 289 -9.71 -2.92 11.53
C ALA A 289 -10.56 -2.35 10.38
N SER A 290 -10.02 -1.41 9.60
CA SER A 290 -10.66 -0.86 8.40
C SER A 290 -10.88 -1.94 7.32
N TYR A 291 -9.86 -2.74 7.01
CA TYR A 291 -10.00 -3.89 6.11
C TYR A 291 -10.94 -4.96 6.67
N GLU A 292 -10.81 -5.27 7.96
CA GLU A 292 -11.66 -6.26 8.64
C GLU A 292 -13.15 -5.92 8.49
N ARG A 293 -13.51 -4.65 8.72
CA ARG A 293 -14.87 -4.13 8.53
C ARG A 293 -15.35 -4.31 7.09
N ALA A 294 -14.54 -3.90 6.11
CA ALA A 294 -14.91 -4.00 4.69
C ALA A 294 -15.06 -5.45 4.21
N LEU A 295 -14.20 -6.35 4.69
CA LEU A 295 -14.24 -7.78 4.37
C LEU A 295 -15.48 -8.44 4.96
N ARG A 296 -15.79 -8.20 6.24
CA ARG A 296 -16.99 -8.75 6.88
C ARG A 296 -18.28 -8.23 6.25
N ALA A 297 -18.29 -6.98 5.81
CA ALA A 297 -19.43 -6.41 5.09
C ALA A 297 -19.60 -7.00 3.68
N SER A 298 -18.52 -7.52 3.07
CA SER A 298 -18.53 -8.05 1.70
C SER A 298 -18.65 -9.58 1.65
N GLY A 299 -18.69 -10.26 2.80
CA GLY A 299 -18.91 -11.70 2.90
C GLY A 299 -18.46 -12.31 4.23
N PRO A 300 -18.55 -13.64 4.40
CA PRO A 300 -18.25 -14.32 5.67
C PRO A 300 -16.75 -14.46 5.96
N SER A 301 -15.91 -13.60 5.36
CA SER A 301 -14.45 -13.65 5.49
C SER A 301 -13.95 -12.64 6.52
N GLU A 302 -12.67 -12.78 6.87
CA GLU A 302 -11.93 -11.89 7.75
C GLU A 302 -10.50 -11.71 7.22
N LEU A 303 -9.82 -10.66 7.67
CA LEU A 303 -8.48 -10.29 7.20
C LEU A 303 -7.51 -11.45 7.31
N SER A 304 -7.46 -12.12 8.46
CA SER A 304 -6.54 -13.25 8.66
C SER A 304 -6.82 -14.44 7.73
N HIS A 305 -8.09 -14.74 7.47
CA HIS A 305 -8.46 -15.82 6.56
C HIS A 305 -8.10 -15.46 5.11
N ASP A 306 -8.38 -14.22 4.70
CA ASP A 306 -8.03 -13.76 3.35
C ASP A 306 -6.54 -13.58 3.15
N PHE A 307 -5.81 -13.13 4.18
CA PHE A 307 -4.36 -13.08 4.16
C PHE A 307 -3.76 -14.47 3.96
N THR A 308 -4.32 -15.51 4.59
CA THR A 308 -3.92 -16.90 4.36
C THR A 308 -4.16 -17.33 2.91
N ARG A 309 -5.28 -16.95 2.31
CA ARG A 309 -5.59 -17.26 0.90
C ARG A 309 -4.71 -16.48 -0.07
N PHE A 310 -4.42 -15.23 0.23
CA PHE A 310 -3.47 -14.39 -0.50
C PHE A 310 -2.07 -14.98 -0.48
N ALA A 311 -1.55 -15.36 0.70
CA ALA A 311 -0.25 -16.02 0.84
C ALA A 311 -0.15 -17.30 -0.02
N ALA A 312 -1.23 -18.09 -0.05
CA ALA A 312 -1.31 -19.27 -0.92
C ALA A 312 -1.32 -18.90 -2.42
N ALA A 313 -1.96 -17.80 -2.80
CA ALA A 313 -2.00 -17.31 -4.18
C ALA A 313 -0.63 -16.81 -4.66
N VAL A 314 0.11 -16.11 -3.80
CA VAL A 314 1.48 -15.60 -4.08
C VAL A 314 2.42 -16.73 -4.52
N ALA A 315 2.26 -17.94 -3.96
CA ALA A 315 3.12 -19.08 -4.29
C ALA A 315 3.15 -19.43 -5.79
N GLU A 316 2.08 -19.16 -6.54
CA GLU A 316 1.98 -19.44 -7.98
C GLU A 316 1.33 -18.29 -8.74
N TRP A 317 1.51 -17.05 -8.29
CA TRP A 317 0.85 -15.88 -8.86
C TRP A 317 1.14 -15.67 -10.36
N ARG A 318 2.30 -16.12 -10.86
CA ARG A 318 2.71 -16.03 -12.28
C ARG A 318 1.87 -16.88 -13.23
N THR A 319 1.00 -17.74 -12.69
CA THR A 319 0.07 -18.57 -13.48
C THR A 319 -1.10 -17.79 -14.09
N GLY A 320 -1.24 -16.49 -13.81
CA GLY A 320 -2.35 -15.65 -14.29
C GLY A 320 -3.59 -15.69 -13.41
N LYS A 321 -3.55 -16.39 -12.27
CA LYS A 321 -4.69 -16.53 -11.37
C LYS A 321 -4.57 -15.61 -10.16
N GLY A 322 -5.55 -14.72 -10.01
CA GLY A 322 -5.76 -13.90 -8.81
C GLY A 322 -5.11 -12.51 -8.83
N PHE A 323 -4.17 -12.25 -9.73
CA PHE A 323 -3.47 -10.96 -9.84
C PHE A 323 -3.55 -10.46 -11.27
N ARG A 324 -3.76 -9.15 -11.43
CA ARG A 324 -3.63 -8.49 -12.74
C ARG A 324 -2.15 -8.49 -13.12
N GLU A 325 -1.86 -8.55 -14.42
CA GLU A 325 -0.48 -8.51 -14.95
C GLU A 325 0.50 -9.53 -14.37
N SER A 326 -0.02 -10.61 -13.78
CA SER A 326 0.80 -11.51 -12.97
C SER A 326 1.95 -12.19 -13.73
N ARG A 327 1.90 -12.15 -15.07
CA ARG A 327 2.99 -12.58 -15.95
C ARG A 327 4.24 -11.69 -15.80
N LEU A 328 4.09 -10.43 -15.44
CA LEU A 328 5.21 -9.50 -15.25
C LEU A 328 5.85 -9.64 -13.86
N TYR A 329 5.20 -10.33 -12.94
CA TYR A 329 5.68 -10.46 -11.57
C TYR A 329 6.93 -11.36 -11.48
N PRO A 330 7.85 -11.09 -10.55
CA PRO A 330 8.94 -12.01 -10.23
C PRO A 330 8.40 -13.33 -9.64
N ASP A 331 9.17 -14.43 -9.70
CA ASP A 331 8.79 -15.63 -8.92
C ASP A 331 8.98 -15.35 -7.43
N ALA A 332 7.99 -15.74 -6.62
CA ALA A 332 8.13 -15.69 -5.18
C ALA A 332 9.11 -16.79 -4.73
N ARG A 333 10.28 -16.38 -4.22
CA ARG A 333 11.33 -17.30 -3.78
C ARG A 333 10.81 -18.18 -2.65
N ARG A 334 11.22 -19.46 -2.64
CA ARG A 334 10.97 -20.37 -1.52
C ARG A 334 12.11 -20.26 -0.51
N GLN A 335 11.77 -20.01 0.75
CA GLN A 335 12.66 -19.91 1.91
C GLN A 335 13.04 -21.29 2.45
N GLY A 336 13.60 -22.14 1.59
CA GLY A 336 14.07 -23.48 1.93
C GLY A 336 13.13 -24.61 1.53
N HIS A 337 13.33 -25.77 2.14
CA HIS A 337 12.66 -27.03 1.82
C HIS A 337 11.93 -27.57 3.04
N LEU A 338 10.73 -28.13 2.83
CA LEU A 338 10.05 -28.93 3.85
C LEU A 338 10.46 -30.40 3.66
N PRO A 339 11.25 -30.99 4.58
CA PRO A 339 11.55 -32.42 4.52
C PRO A 339 10.26 -33.25 4.68
N LEU A 340 10.20 -34.36 3.95
CA LEU A 340 9.10 -35.32 4.08
C LEU A 340 9.54 -36.49 4.96
N GLY A 341 8.60 -37.08 5.70
CA GLY A 341 8.85 -38.14 6.68
C GLY A 341 8.65 -37.67 8.12
N ASP A 342 7.68 -36.77 8.34
CA ASP A 342 7.28 -36.26 9.66
C ASP A 342 8.40 -35.57 10.46
N ARG A 343 9.44 -35.10 9.77
CA ARG A 343 10.50 -34.29 10.38
C ARG A 343 9.99 -32.87 10.62
N PRO A 344 9.95 -32.38 11.87
CA PRO A 344 9.50 -31.03 12.17
C PRO A 344 10.53 -30.00 11.70
N LEU A 345 10.04 -28.86 11.26
CA LEU A 345 10.80 -27.68 10.90
C LEU A 345 10.14 -26.47 11.56
N THR A 346 10.88 -25.78 12.43
CA THR A 346 10.39 -24.54 13.07
C THR A 346 10.67 -23.33 12.19
N ARG A 347 9.66 -22.49 12.01
CA ARG A 347 9.74 -21.18 11.34
C ARG A 347 9.31 -20.09 12.30
N MET A 348 10.17 -19.08 12.48
CA MET A 348 9.83 -17.88 13.22
C MET A 348 9.14 -16.92 12.26
N LEU A 349 7.90 -16.53 12.57
CA LEU A 349 7.09 -15.67 11.71
C LEU A 349 6.60 -14.46 12.48
N ASN A 350 6.78 -13.29 11.87
CA ASN A 350 6.19 -12.03 12.33
C ASN A 350 4.69 -11.97 12.00
N HIS A 351 3.95 -11.08 12.65
CA HIS A 351 2.56 -10.81 12.33
C HIS A 351 2.40 -10.50 10.84
N THR A 352 1.28 -10.91 10.24
CA THR A 352 1.02 -10.76 8.80
C THR A 352 2.20 -11.11 7.88
N THR A 353 2.91 -12.20 8.17
CA THR A 353 3.95 -12.78 7.30
C THR A 353 3.67 -14.22 6.91
N PHE A 354 4.35 -14.68 5.87
CA PHE A 354 4.30 -16.07 5.45
C PHE A 354 5.62 -16.52 4.84
N GLN A 355 5.87 -17.82 4.91
CA GLN A 355 7.01 -18.45 4.24
C GLN A 355 6.57 -19.50 3.24
N LEU A 356 7.28 -19.54 2.11
CA LEU A 356 7.08 -20.50 1.03
C LEU A 356 8.16 -21.58 1.12
N LEU A 357 7.79 -22.82 1.41
CA LEU A 357 8.71 -23.95 1.51
C LEU A 357 8.57 -24.87 0.31
N ARG A 358 9.69 -25.23 -0.31
CA ARG A 358 9.70 -26.19 -1.42
C ARG A 358 9.39 -27.59 -0.88
N VAL A 359 8.39 -28.24 -1.47
CA VAL A 359 8.09 -29.65 -1.20
C VAL A 359 8.42 -30.44 -2.46
N ARG A 360 9.26 -31.48 -2.33
CA ARG A 360 9.64 -32.31 -3.48
C ARG A 360 8.44 -33.15 -3.94
N PRO A 361 7.98 -33.03 -5.20
CA PRO A 361 7.00 -33.97 -5.75
C PRO A 361 7.56 -35.40 -5.71
N ARG A 362 6.76 -36.36 -5.22
CA ARG A 362 7.12 -37.79 -5.15
C ARG A 362 5.91 -38.67 -5.46
N PRO A 363 6.09 -39.93 -5.88
CA PRO A 363 5.01 -40.91 -5.98
C PRO A 363 4.31 -41.15 -4.63
N GLY A 364 3.01 -41.49 -4.68
CA GLY A 364 2.16 -41.76 -3.51
C GLY A 364 0.74 -41.22 -3.68
N ARG A 365 -0.20 -41.67 -2.84
CA ARG A 365 -1.59 -41.20 -2.84
C ARG A 365 -1.72 -39.69 -2.56
N ALA A 366 -0.95 -39.16 -1.60
CA ALA A 366 -0.97 -37.73 -1.27
C ALA A 366 0.28 -37.26 -0.54
N ILE A 367 0.51 -35.94 -0.55
CA ILE A 367 1.32 -35.27 0.48
C ILE A 367 0.39 -34.65 1.50
N VAL A 368 0.68 -34.86 2.78
CA VAL A 368 0.02 -34.22 3.90
C VAL A 368 1.04 -33.32 4.60
N VAL A 369 0.64 -32.09 4.88
CA VAL A 369 1.43 -31.14 5.68
C VAL A 369 0.64 -30.83 6.94
N HIS A 370 1.32 -30.94 8.07
CA HIS A 370 0.84 -30.61 9.39
C HIS A 370 1.55 -29.33 9.85
N LEU A 371 0.78 -28.42 10.43
CA LEU A 371 1.28 -27.20 11.06
C LEU A 371 0.79 -27.19 12.50
N GLU A 372 1.71 -27.05 13.46
CA GLU A 372 1.39 -26.64 14.82
C GLU A 372 1.72 -25.15 14.96
N ALA A 373 0.66 -24.34 15.03
CA ALA A 373 0.77 -22.90 15.25
C ALA A 373 0.59 -22.57 16.74
N PRO A 374 1.21 -21.49 17.24
CA PRO A 374 0.98 -21.02 18.60
C PRO A 374 -0.52 -20.87 18.90
N ARG A 375 -0.96 -21.36 20.06
CA ARG A 375 -2.37 -21.24 20.47
C ARG A 375 -2.74 -19.77 20.65
N GLY A 376 -3.97 -19.45 20.28
CA GLY A 376 -4.50 -18.09 20.31
C GLY A 376 -3.95 -17.20 19.19
N THR A 377 -3.17 -17.72 18.22
CA THR A 377 -2.66 -16.95 17.07
C THR A 377 -3.41 -17.30 15.80
N ALA A 378 -3.94 -16.32 15.08
CA ALA A 378 -4.58 -16.58 13.79
C ALA A 378 -3.54 -17.12 12.78
N ALA A 379 -3.75 -18.33 12.30
CA ALA A 379 -2.74 -19.08 11.57
C ALA A 379 -3.32 -19.80 10.36
N GLY A 380 -2.47 -20.01 9.37
CA GLY A 380 -2.83 -20.70 8.14
C GLY A 380 -1.73 -21.60 7.63
N VAL A 381 -2.14 -22.68 6.96
CA VAL A 381 -1.24 -23.53 6.17
C VAL A 381 -1.86 -23.81 4.83
N ALA A 382 -1.04 -23.78 3.77
CA ALA A 382 -1.47 -24.17 2.45
C ALA A 382 -0.52 -25.15 1.77
N LEU A 383 -1.07 -26.01 0.91
CA LEU A 383 -0.34 -26.80 -0.07
C LEU A 383 -0.75 -26.38 -1.46
N VAL A 384 0.21 -25.86 -2.22
CA VAL A 384 0.01 -25.32 -3.57
C VAL A 384 0.80 -26.16 -4.55
N GLY A 385 0.10 -26.95 -5.37
CA GLY A 385 0.69 -27.72 -6.46
C GLY A 385 0.44 -27.09 -7.82
N ARG A 386 1.48 -26.85 -8.63
CA ARG A 386 1.32 -26.35 -10.01
C ARG A 386 1.43 -27.46 -11.04
N LEU A 387 0.39 -27.60 -11.86
CA LEU A 387 0.41 -28.39 -13.10
C LEU A 387 0.91 -27.50 -14.24
N GLY A 388 1.73 -28.04 -15.15
CA GLY A 388 2.21 -27.31 -16.34
C GLY A 388 3.32 -26.29 -16.05
N SER A 389 3.49 -25.31 -16.95
CA SER A 389 4.56 -24.30 -16.90
C SER A 389 4.26 -23.19 -15.87
N GLU A 390 5.22 -22.30 -15.63
CA GLU A 390 5.08 -21.24 -14.63
C GLU A 390 4.04 -20.18 -15.03
N ARG A 391 3.93 -19.90 -16.33
CA ARG A 391 3.10 -18.82 -16.89
C ARG A 391 1.73 -19.28 -17.41
N HIS A 392 1.60 -20.56 -17.73
CA HIS A 392 0.37 -21.16 -18.27
C HIS A 392 -0.13 -22.34 -17.45
N GLY A 393 0.51 -22.58 -16.30
CA GLY A 393 0.15 -23.67 -15.41
C GLY A 393 -1.16 -23.44 -14.68
N ARG A 394 -1.64 -24.50 -14.03
CA ARG A 394 -2.84 -24.46 -13.20
C ARG A 394 -2.46 -24.82 -11.75
N PRO A 395 -2.57 -23.87 -10.79
CA PRO A 395 -2.37 -24.19 -9.39
C PRO A 395 -3.57 -24.97 -8.86
N LYS A 396 -3.29 -25.97 -8.04
CA LYS A 396 -4.25 -26.66 -7.16
C LYS A 396 -3.89 -26.30 -5.73
N VAL A 397 -4.79 -25.58 -5.08
CA VAL A 397 -4.59 -25.03 -3.74
C VAL A 397 -5.40 -25.81 -2.73
N ARG A 398 -4.81 -26.07 -1.56
CA ARG A 398 -5.46 -26.58 -0.36
C ARG A 398 -5.05 -25.68 0.79
N VAL A 399 -6.01 -25.15 1.53
CA VAL A 399 -5.78 -24.22 2.63
C VAL A 399 -6.50 -24.75 3.86
N ALA A 400 -5.87 -24.64 5.02
CA ALA A 400 -6.51 -24.73 6.31
C ALA A 400 -6.17 -23.45 7.09
N TYR A 401 -7.13 -22.96 7.86
CA TYR A 401 -7.05 -21.72 8.63
C TYR A 401 -7.69 -21.95 10.00
N SER A 402 -7.11 -21.36 11.04
CA SER A 402 -7.67 -21.33 12.40
C SER A 402 -7.42 -19.96 13.01
N ARG A 403 -8.48 -19.35 13.56
CA ARG A 403 -8.37 -18.11 14.33
C ARG A 403 -7.62 -18.31 15.65
N GLY A 404 -7.74 -19.50 16.25
CA GLY A 404 -7.13 -19.83 17.54
C GLY A 404 -5.79 -20.56 17.44
N GLY A 405 -5.21 -20.69 16.26
CA GLY A 405 -3.97 -21.43 16.04
C GLY A 405 -4.14 -22.94 16.27
N GLY A 406 -3.09 -23.57 16.82
CA GLY A 406 -3.03 -25.01 17.08
C GLY A 406 -2.78 -25.85 15.82
N ALA A 407 -3.21 -27.11 15.87
CA ALA A 407 -2.98 -28.09 14.84
C ALA A 407 -3.83 -27.84 13.58
N LEU A 408 -3.16 -27.67 12.44
CA LEU A 408 -3.75 -27.50 11.12
C LEU A 408 -3.20 -28.55 10.16
N THR A 409 -4.03 -29.06 9.25
CA THR A 409 -3.61 -30.09 8.30
C THR A 409 -4.16 -29.81 6.91
N VAL A 410 -3.30 -29.95 5.89
CA VAL A 410 -3.69 -29.88 4.48
C VAL A 410 -3.20 -31.10 3.72
N ARG A 411 -4.00 -31.55 2.74
CA ARG A 411 -3.73 -32.76 1.94
C ARG A 411 -3.80 -32.45 0.44
N LEU A 412 -2.71 -32.72 -0.27
CA LEU A 412 -2.64 -32.60 -1.73
C LEU A 412 -2.49 -33.98 -2.38
N SER A 413 -3.55 -34.44 -3.04
CA SER A 413 -3.59 -35.75 -3.70
C SER A 413 -2.78 -35.80 -5.01
N ARG A 414 -2.26 -36.99 -5.34
CA ARG A 414 -1.48 -37.27 -6.56
C ARG A 414 -0.27 -36.33 -6.76
N PRO A 415 0.61 -36.20 -5.75
CA PRO A 415 1.72 -35.24 -5.72
C PRO A 415 2.66 -35.34 -6.94
N ALA A 416 2.89 -36.55 -7.48
CA ALA A 416 3.78 -36.76 -8.62
C ALA A 416 3.36 -36.02 -9.91
N ARG A 417 2.09 -35.59 -10.03
CA ARG A 417 1.60 -34.86 -11.22
C ARG A 417 2.06 -33.40 -11.26
N PHE A 418 2.45 -32.82 -10.13
CA PHE A 418 2.79 -31.40 -10.07
C PHE A 418 4.25 -31.16 -10.44
N LYS A 419 4.49 -30.12 -11.24
CA LYS A 419 5.84 -29.64 -11.55
C LYS A 419 6.49 -28.95 -10.35
N ARG A 420 5.69 -28.33 -9.50
CA ARG A 420 6.12 -27.65 -8.27
C ARG A 420 5.08 -27.87 -7.18
N ILE A 421 5.53 -28.13 -5.96
CA ILE A 421 4.68 -28.12 -4.76
C ILE A 421 5.32 -27.18 -3.76
N THR A 422 4.50 -26.30 -3.18
CA THR A 422 4.89 -25.34 -2.16
C THR A 422 4.02 -25.55 -0.93
N ALA A 423 4.63 -25.72 0.23
CA ALA A 423 3.95 -25.56 1.50
C ALA A 423 4.06 -24.08 1.90
N VAL A 424 2.95 -23.49 2.33
CA VAL A 424 2.89 -22.10 2.77
C VAL A 424 2.55 -22.11 4.25
N VAL A 425 3.42 -21.54 5.08
CA VAL A 425 3.19 -21.36 6.52
C VAL A 425 2.87 -19.90 6.75
N VAL A 426 1.76 -19.59 7.40
CA VAL A 426 1.22 -18.23 7.51
C VAL A 426 0.98 -17.89 8.97
N ASN A 427 1.61 -16.80 9.43
CA ASN A 427 1.14 -16.05 10.58
C ASN A 427 0.18 -14.98 10.05
N ALA A 428 -1.11 -15.24 10.21
CA ALA A 428 -2.17 -14.39 9.70
C ALA A 428 -2.72 -13.44 10.75
N ASP A 429 -2.14 -13.47 11.95
CA ASP A 429 -2.51 -12.61 13.03
C ASP A 429 -2.00 -11.20 12.76
N ALA A 430 -2.86 -10.24 13.08
CA ALA A 430 -2.64 -8.82 12.87
C ALA A 430 -3.07 -8.04 14.11
N ARG A 431 -3.29 -8.70 15.26
CA ARG A 431 -3.70 -8.03 16.49
C ARG A 431 -2.54 -7.21 17.05
N ALA A 432 -2.90 -6.04 17.58
CA ALA A 432 -1.99 -5.15 18.26
C ALA A 432 -2.53 -4.81 19.66
N GLY A 433 -1.62 -4.57 20.60
CA GLY A 433 -1.93 -4.15 21.97
C GLY A 433 -2.20 -2.65 22.13
N GLY A 434 -1.88 -1.85 21.11
CA GLY A 434 -2.03 -0.40 21.11
C GLY A 434 -1.04 0.26 20.14
N PHE A 435 -1.18 1.56 19.95
CA PHE A 435 -0.23 2.35 19.15
C PHE A 435 0.94 2.82 20.02
N ASP A 436 2.16 2.67 19.51
CA ASP A 436 3.39 3.15 20.13
C ASP A 436 3.88 4.42 19.44
N VAL A 437 3.86 5.52 20.19
CA VAL A 437 4.25 6.85 19.72
C VAL A 437 5.74 6.95 19.46
N GLY A 438 6.55 6.24 20.26
CA GLY A 438 8.01 6.25 20.10
C GLY A 438 8.44 5.55 18.82
N ASN A 439 7.72 4.50 18.44
CA ASN A 439 7.98 3.72 17.23
C ASN A 439 7.17 4.19 16.01
N LEU A 440 6.19 5.09 16.20
CA LEU A 440 5.22 5.52 15.18
C LEU A 440 4.55 4.31 14.48
N ASP A 441 4.27 3.25 15.24
CA ASP A 441 3.69 2.00 14.73
C ASP A 441 2.88 1.30 15.84
N TRP A 442 2.11 0.28 15.47
CA TRP A 442 1.36 -0.54 16.41
C TRP A 442 2.25 -1.58 17.10
N ASN A 443 2.01 -1.79 18.40
CA ASN A 443 2.60 -2.88 19.16
C ASN A 443 1.92 -4.21 18.82
N TYR A 444 2.33 -4.83 17.73
CA TYR A 444 1.79 -6.12 17.28
C TYR A 444 2.16 -7.26 18.24
N LEU A 445 1.18 -8.14 18.50
CA LEU A 445 1.25 -9.11 19.60
C LEU A 445 1.92 -10.44 19.21
N THR A 446 2.18 -10.66 17.93
CA THR A 446 2.49 -11.99 17.39
C THR A 446 3.74 -12.01 16.53
N ASP A 447 4.73 -11.19 16.89
CA ASP A 447 6.03 -11.18 16.22
C ASP A 447 6.97 -12.27 16.71
N GLY A 448 7.81 -12.76 15.80
CA GLY A 448 8.80 -13.79 16.08
C GLY A 448 8.23 -15.08 16.66
N LEU A 449 6.99 -15.45 16.37
CA LEU A 449 6.39 -16.65 16.98
C LEU A 449 6.83 -17.95 16.27
N PRO A 450 6.99 -19.06 17.01
CA PRO A 450 7.43 -20.34 16.44
C PRO A 450 6.28 -21.14 15.83
N PHE A 451 6.36 -21.41 14.53
CA PHE A 451 5.44 -22.27 13.78
C PHE A 451 6.16 -23.57 13.41
N VAL A 452 5.65 -24.72 13.88
CA VAL A 452 6.27 -26.02 13.61
C VAL A 452 5.54 -26.70 12.47
N VAL A 453 6.21 -26.87 11.33
CA VAL A 453 5.65 -27.53 10.15
C VAL A 453 6.33 -28.88 9.90
N SER A 454 5.55 -29.90 9.56
CA SER A 454 6.05 -31.21 9.14
C SER A 454 5.27 -31.72 7.94
N GLY A 455 5.84 -32.65 7.20
CA GLY A 455 5.17 -33.22 6.03
C GLY A 455 5.47 -34.69 5.84
N ARG A 456 4.53 -35.42 5.23
CA ARG A 456 4.69 -36.83 4.87
C ARG A 456 4.01 -37.18 3.57
N VAL A 457 4.50 -38.25 2.95
CA VAL A 457 3.86 -38.90 1.81
C VAL A 457 2.96 -40.01 2.35
N VAL A 458 1.68 -39.96 2.01
CA VAL A 458 0.76 -41.08 2.20
C VAL A 458 0.90 -41.98 0.99
N ARG A 459 1.38 -43.21 1.21
CA ARG A 459 1.60 -44.19 0.16
C ARG A 459 0.30 -44.61 -0.49
#